data_AF-A0A7G7KTC3-F1
#
_entry.id   AF-A0A7G7KTC3-F1
#
_cell.length_a   1.000
_cell.length_b   1.000
_cell.length_c   1.000
_cell.angle_alpha   90.00
_cell.angle_beta   90.00
_cell.angle_gamma   90.00
#
_symmetry.space_group_name_H-M   'P 1'
#
loop_
_entity.id
_entity.type
_entity.pdbx_description
1 polymer ?
#
loop_
_entity_poly.entity_id
_entity_poly.type
_entity_poly.pdbx_seq_one_letter_code
_entity_poly.pdbx_strand_id
1 'polypeptide(L)'
;MNGIAVGNSAQATDENATAIGALSSATTNAVAAGVSASATGASAVAIGDDSVATTEAVAVGITHRTGSQRLRLVMTPSPPPSRSQQVPVPEPTVQQQLRLVMTRMQ
;
A
#
# COMPACT_ATOMS: atom_id res chain seq x y z
N MET A 1 16.22 12.97 24.97
CA MET A 1 15.45 12.65 23.74
C MET A 1 16.43 12.71 22.58
N ASN A 2 16.57 11.60 21.85
CA ASN A 2 17.40 11.51 20.65
C ASN A 2 16.50 10.93 19.56
N GLY A 3 16.16 11.73 18.56
CA GLY A 3 15.19 11.36 17.53
C GLY A 3 15.44 12.14 16.26
N ILE A 4 14.96 11.60 15.14
CA ILE A 4 15.11 12.20 13.80
C ILE A 4 13.77 12.81 13.43
N ALA A 5 13.74 14.13 13.23
CA ALA A 5 12.56 14.85 12.73
C ALA A 5 12.92 15.56 11.42
N VAL A 6 12.28 15.18 10.32
CA VAL A 6 12.54 15.74 8.99
C VAL A 6 11.23 16.12 8.33
N GLY A 7 10.95 17.42 8.23
CA GLY A 7 9.73 17.94 7.59
C GLY A 7 9.17 19.13 8.36
N ASN A 8 8.27 19.88 7.73
CA ASN A 8 7.58 20.98 8.41
C ASN A 8 6.75 20.44 9.57
N SER A 9 7.02 20.88 10.80
CA SER A 9 6.29 20.45 11.99
C SER A 9 6.35 18.93 12.27
N ALA A 10 7.40 18.24 11.78
CA ALA A 10 7.67 16.86 12.14
C ALA A 10 8.08 16.77 13.63
N GLN A 11 7.57 15.77 14.34
CA GLN A 11 7.72 15.62 15.78
C GLN A 11 8.25 14.22 16.13
N ALA A 12 9.52 14.15 16.51
CA ALA A 12 10.11 12.98 17.13
C ALA A 12 10.17 13.25 18.64
N THR A 13 9.11 12.88 19.38
CA THR A 13 8.87 13.39 20.74
C THR A 13 9.62 12.64 21.83
N ASP A 14 10.10 11.43 21.56
CA ASP A 14 10.73 10.54 22.55
C ASP A 14 12.04 9.92 22.04
N GLU A 15 12.60 8.99 22.81
CA GLU A 15 13.86 8.30 22.51
C GLU A 15 13.73 7.36 21.31
N ASN A 16 14.72 7.42 20.41
CA ASN A 16 14.80 6.66 19.16
C ASN A 16 13.59 6.88 18.22
N ALA A 17 12.85 7.97 18.40
CA ALA A 17 11.74 8.33 17.55
C ALA A 17 12.24 8.80 16.17
N THR A 18 11.61 8.35 15.08
CA THR A 18 11.91 8.80 13.71
C THR A 18 10.63 9.30 13.06
N ALA A 19 10.53 10.61 12.80
CA ALA A 19 9.41 11.28 12.16
C ALA A 19 9.89 11.96 10.85
N ILE A 20 9.41 11.49 9.71
CA ILE A 20 9.79 11.97 8.37
C ILE A 20 8.52 12.34 7.60
N GLY A 21 8.38 13.60 7.22
CA GLY A 21 7.22 14.16 6.52
C GLY A 21 6.61 15.33 7.28
N ALA A 22 5.89 16.21 6.58
CA ALA A 22 5.21 17.33 7.21
C ALA A 22 4.15 16.81 8.19
N LEU A 23 4.07 17.40 9.39
CA LEU A 23 3.14 17.02 10.47
C LEU A 23 3.28 15.57 10.97
N SER A 24 4.36 14.86 10.62
CA SER A 24 4.60 13.51 11.12
C SER A 24 4.87 13.50 12.62
N SER A 25 4.48 12.44 13.33
CA SER A 25 4.66 12.30 14.78
C SER A 25 5.08 10.89 15.15
N ALA A 26 6.19 10.74 15.88
CA ALA A 26 6.70 9.47 16.39
C ALA A 26 7.09 9.58 17.87
N THR A 27 6.77 8.54 18.65
CA THR A 27 7.12 8.39 20.08
C THR A 27 8.26 7.38 20.27
N THR A 28 8.35 6.70 21.42
CA THR A 28 9.49 5.86 21.81
C THR A 28 9.71 4.67 20.87
N ASN A 29 10.91 4.58 20.29
CA ASN A 29 11.30 3.56 19.30
C ASN A 29 10.36 3.47 18.08
N ALA A 30 9.56 4.51 17.84
CA ALA A 30 8.55 4.50 16.79
C ALA A 30 9.07 5.15 15.50
N VAL A 31 8.51 4.74 14.37
CA VAL A 31 8.84 5.27 13.04
C VAL A 31 7.57 5.76 12.36
N ALA A 32 7.48 7.07 12.08
CA ALA A 32 6.44 7.70 11.30
C ALA A 32 7.05 8.29 10.01
N ALA A 33 6.65 7.79 8.85
CA ALA A 33 7.17 8.23 7.55
C ALA A 33 6.04 8.52 6.56
N GLY A 34 5.75 9.79 6.32
CA GLY A 34 4.66 10.27 5.47
C GLY A 34 4.14 11.63 5.96
N VAL A 35 3.38 12.33 5.12
CA VAL A 35 2.68 13.54 5.56
C VAL A 35 1.60 13.12 6.57
N SER A 36 1.55 13.78 7.73
CA SER A 36 0.63 13.48 8.83
C SER A 36 0.70 12.03 9.39
N ALA A 37 1.77 11.28 9.09
CA ALA A 37 1.95 9.94 9.64
C ALA A 37 2.12 10.00 11.17
N SER A 38 1.45 9.12 11.90
CA SER A 38 1.36 9.15 13.37
C SER A 38 1.63 7.78 13.98
N ALA A 39 2.83 7.60 14.52
CA ALA A 39 3.26 6.40 15.24
C ALA A 39 3.33 6.71 16.74
N THR A 40 2.18 6.62 17.42
CA THR A 40 2.06 6.96 18.86
C THR A 40 2.25 5.77 19.79
N GLY A 41 2.16 4.55 19.27
CA GLY A 41 2.48 3.34 20.04
C GLY A 41 3.99 3.17 20.22
N ALA A 42 4.42 2.64 21.37
CA ALA A 42 5.81 2.24 21.54
C ALA A 42 6.20 1.22 20.46
N SER A 43 7.37 1.37 19.83
CA SER A 43 7.84 0.51 18.74
C SER A 43 6.88 0.42 17.53
N ALA A 44 5.97 1.38 17.37
CA ALA A 44 5.02 1.42 16.27
C ALA A 44 5.68 1.88 14.97
N VAL A 45 5.14 1.42 13.84
CA VAL A 45 5.59 1.84 12.51
C VAL A 45 4.38 2.33 11.71
N ALA A 46 4.37 3.60 11.33
CA ALA A 46 3.35 4.22 10.48
C ALA A 46 4.03 4.78 9.22
N ILE A 47 3.77 4.17 8.07
CA ILE A 47 4.36 4.59 6.79
C ILE A 47 3.25 4.87 5.78
N GLY A 48 3.20 6.11 5.28
CA GLY A 48 2.20 6.60 4.33
C GLY A 48 1.51 7.86 4.82
N ASP A 49 0.94 8.61 3.88
CA ASP A 49 0.12 9.80 4.14
C ASP A 49 -1.07 9.45 5.05
N ASP A 50 -1.27 10.19 6.14
CA ASP A 50 -2.32 9.95 7.15
C ASP A 50 -2.32 8.53 7.76
N SER A 51 -1.19 7.83 7.74
CA SER A 51 -1.06 6.53 8.41
C SER A 51 -1.00 6.69 9.94
N VAL A 52 -1.68 5.83 10.70
CA VAL A 52 -1.75 5.90 12.16
C VAL A 52 -1.51 4.52 12.77
N ALA A 53 -0.48 4.40 13.60
CA ALA A 53 -0.19 3.21 14.40
C ALA A 53 -0.20 3.59 15.90
N THR A 54 -1.27 3.21 16.59
CA THR A 54 -1.55 3.68 17.97
C THR A 54 -0.98 2.78 19.08
N THR A 55 -0.48 1.61 18.71
CA THR A 55 -0.03 0.54 19.62
C THR A 55 1.23 -0.09 19.02
N GLU A 56 1.76 -1.18 19.60
CA GLU A 56 2.79 -2.00 18.96
C GLU A 56 2.26 -2.66 17.67
N ALA A 57 2.22 -1.89 16.59
CA ALA A 57 1.60 -2.24 15.33
C ALA A 57 2.33 -1.58 14.15
N VAL A 58 2.12 -2.15 12.98
CA VAL A 58 2.67 -1.67 11.72
C VAL A 58 1.50 -1.26 10.81
N ALA A 59 1.39 0.02 10.50
CA ALA A 59 0.50 0.60 9.50
C ALA A 59 1.33 1.02 8.28
N VAL A 60 1.06 0.43 7.12
CA VAL A 60 1.71 0.82 5.85
C VAL A 60 0.63 1.04 4.81
N GLY A 61 0.55 2.26 4.27
CA GLY A 61 -0.43 2.67 3.27
C GLY A 61 -0.95 4.10 3.51
N ILE A 62 -1.70 4.63 2.54
CA ILE A 62 -2.34 5.94 2.64
C ILE A 62 -3.63 5.81 3.47
N THR A 63 -3.90 6.76 4.37
CA THR A 63 -5.06 6.79 5.28
C THR A 63 -5.24 5.54 6.15
N HIS A 64 -4.13 4.84 6.44
CA HIS A 64 -4.14 3.53 7.09
C HIS A 64 -4.09 3.64 8.60
N ARG A 65 -5.13 3.18 9.31
CA ARG A 65 -5.18 3.17 10.78
C ARG A 65 -5.08 1.74 11.31
N THR A 66 -4.06 1.46 12.12
CA THR A 66 -3.90 0.20 12.83
C THR A 66 -3.84 0.44 14.34
N GLY A 67 -4.50 -0.45 15.08
CA GLY A 67 -4.52 -0.50 16.55
C GLY A 67 -4.17 -1.89 17.04
N SER A 68 -4.30 -2.12 18.35
CA SER A 68 -3.91 -3.36 19.02
C SER A 68 -4.39 -4.58 18.25
N GLN A 69 -3.41 -5.34 17.76
CA GLN A 69 -3.50 -6.68 17.16
C GLN A 69 -3.54 -6.74 15.62
N ARG A 70 -2.39 -7.22 15.13
CA ARG A 70 -2.10 -7.91 13.87
C ARG A 70 -1.89 -7.06 12.64
N LEU A 71 -0.67 -7.22 12.12
CA LEU A 71 -0.17 -6.80 10.81
C LEU A 71 -1.28 -6.93 9.76
N ARG A 72 -1.84 -5.79 9.36
CA ARG A 72 -2.88 -5.71 8.34
C ARG A 72 -2.30 -4.93 7.18
N LEU A 73 -1.68 -5.65 6.23
CA LEU A 73 -1.27 -5.05 4.96
C LEU A 73 -2.54 -4.79 4.16
N VAL A 74 -2.92 -3.53 4.06
CA VAL A 74 -3.95 -3.12 3.10
C VAL A 74 -3.21 -2.57 1.89
N MET A 75 -3.02 -3.43 0.90
CA MET A 75 -2.76 -2.96 -0.44
C MET A 75 -4.10 -2.60 -1.08
N THR A 76 -4.30 -1.33 -1.45
CA THR A 76 -5.37 -1.00 -2.39
C THR A 76 -5.10 -1.78 -3.68
N PRO A 77 -6.05 -2.59 -4.20
CA PRO A 77 -5.85 -3.27 -5.47
C PRO A 77 -5.57 -2.23 -6.55
N SER A 78 -4.50 -2.42 -7.33
CA SER A 78 -4.32 -1.67 -8.57
C SER A 78 -5.54 -1.95 -9.46
N PRO A 79 -6.19 -0.94 -10.06
CA PRO A 79 -7.32 -1.18 -10.95
C PRO A 79 -6.91 -2.16 -12.06
N PRO A 80 -7.77 -3.13 -12.44
CA PRO A 80 -7.46 -4.04 -13.52
C PRO A 80 -7.10 -3.23 -14.77
N PRO A 81 -6.09 -3.64 -15.56
CA PRO A 81 -5.73 -2.93 -16.78
C PRO A 81 -6.98 -2.74 -17.64
N SER A 82 -7.25 -1.48 -18.03
CA SER A 82 -8.34 -1.13 -18.92
C SER A 82 -8.34 -2.08 -20.12
N ARG A 83 -9.49 -2.70 -20.43
CA ARG A 83 -9.71 -3.69 -21.51
C ARG A 83 -9.34 -3.22 -22.94
N SER A 84 -8.64 -2.11 -23.11
CA SER A 84 -8.30 -1.50 -24.39
C SER A 84 -7.14 -2.17 -25.15
N GLN A 85 -6.54 -3.26 -24.63
CA GLN A 85 -5.51 -4.03 -25.36
C GLN A 85 -5.82 -5.53 -25.48
N GLN A 86 -7.10 -5.91 -25.51
CA GLN A 86 -7.45 -7.20 -26.12
C GLN A 86 -7.29 -7.04 -27.64
N VAL A 87 -6.04 -7.01 -28.13
CA VAL A 87 -5.72 -7.26 -29.53
C VAL A 87 -6.40 -8.60 -29.84
N PRO A 88 -7.32 -8.67 -30.80
CA PRO A 88 -7.94 -9.94 -31.17
C PRO A 88 -6.82 -10.93 -31.45
N VAL A 89 -6.69 -11.95 -30.62
CA VAL A 89 -5.80 -13.07 -30.93
C VAL A 89 -6.44 -13.70 -32.16
N PRO A 90 -5.78 -13.71 -33.34
CA PRO A 90 -6.37 -14.35 -34.50
C PRO A 90 -6.61 -15.82 -34.12
N GLU A 91 -7.88 -16.23 -34.12
CA GLU A 91 -8.28 -17.63 -34.01
C GLU A 91 -7.39 -18.46 -34.95
N PRO A 92 -6.77 -19.56 -34.49
CA PRO A 92 -6.01 -20.41 -35.38
C PRO A 92 -6.94 -20.88 -36.50
N THR A 93 -6.62 -20.52 -37.75
CA THR A 93 -7.39 -20.80 -38.97
C THR A 93 -7.85 -22.26 -39.10
N VAL A 94 -7.17 -23.17 -38.39
CA VAL A 94 -7.49 -24.58 -38.26
C VAL A 94 -8.93 -24.82 -37.75
N GLN A 95 -9.45 -24.00 -36.82
CA GLN A 95 -10.83 -24.18 -36.32
C GLN A 95 -11.90 -23.76 -37.33
N GLN A 96 -11.61 -22.77 -38.19
CA GLN A 96 -12.54 -22.39 -39.27
C GLN A 96 -12.56 -23.42 -40.40
N GLN A 97 -11.42 -24.04 -40.72
CA GLN A 97 -11.35 -25.07 -41.75
C GLN A 97 -12.07 -26.36 -41.35
N LEU A 98 -11.99 -26.77 -40.06
CA LEU A 98 -12.66 -27.98 -39.61
C LEU A 98 -14.19 -27.85 -39.63
N ARG A 99 -14.71 -26.64 -39.34
CA ARG A 99 -16.15 -26.36 -39.42
C ARG A 99 -16.68 -26.41 -40.85
N LEU A 100 -15.88 -25.97 -41.84
CA LEU A 100 -16.29 -26.01 -43.25
C LEU A 100 -16.25 -27.43 -43.84
N VAL A 101 -15.32 -28.28 -43.40
CA VAL A 101 -15.24 -29.69 -43.85
C VAL A 101 -16.42 -30.51 -43.31
N MET A 102 -16.81 -30.33 -42.04
CA MET A 102 -17.93 -31.09 -41.48
C MET A 102 -19.30 -30.67 -42.05
N THR A 103 -19.47 -29.41 -42.48
CA THR A 103 -20.71 -28.95 -43.13
C THR A 103 -20.85 -29.44 -44.58
N ARG A 104 -19.77 -29.83 -45.27
CA ARG A 104 -19.84 -30.40 -46.62
C ARG A 104 -20.05 -31.92 -46.64
N MET A 105 -20.16 -32.57 -45.48
CA MET A 105 -20.40 -34.03 -45.37
C MET A 105 -21.83 -34.39 -44.91
N GLN A 106 -22.78 -33.45 -45.01
CA GLN A 106 -24.22 -33.72 -44.90
C GLN A 106 -24.93 -33.37 -46.21
#